data_AF-A0A3D6DX80-F1
#
_entry.id   AF-A0A3D6DX80-F1
#
_cell.length_a   1.000
_cell.length_b   1.000
_cell.length_c   1.000
_cell.angle_alpha   90.00
_cell.angle_beta   90.00
_cell.angle_gamma   90.00
#
_symmetry.space_group_name_H-M   'P 1'
#
loop_
_entity.id
_entity.type
_entity.pdbx_description
1 polymer ?
#
loop_
_entity_poly.entity_id
_entity_poly.type
_entity_poly.pdbx_seq_one_letter_code
_entity_poly.pdbx_strand_id
1 'polypeptide(L)'
;MNEYSRVDTGQLISTQLIASRGHPRAERLIPKIRDLRARAIALEQSHRDEIHSIEPGYQASARNLLHYLALRQSDLRPLQEELTALGLTSLGGREAQILSSLDALLVALHALAGRPWQPGYPPLSQLSIDDGMIVLDHHSQLLLGSPAGKRSVRIMVTMPSEAASDYLLVRNLLAAGMDVLRINCAHDDETAWLGMVNNLRSAERELGRSAKIYADLAGPKLRTGMIGPIERVLKCRPRRDLRGSVIEPAPIWLTPRDAVEPAPPGVALVLPIERGVLEQAIPGDVIEFEDCRGKHRELIVTELRNASRLASSGKTAYVEEGTLARLVRAGKFLAEGCFGPLPEVVSPIELAVGDILILTRNDVPGRAAMRDADGRVIEPARIHCSLDAAFAAARPGEIIHFDDGKIGSRVLANDGEEIVLQIAYTGVTTAKLRPEKGINLPDTELSMSALTEKDLHDLEFLVKHVD
;
A
#
# COMPACT_ATOMS: atom_id res chain seq x y z
N MET A 1 45.70 -30.57 -28.86
CA MET A 1 45.24 -30.29 -27.49
C MET A 1 44.60 -28.91 -27.50
N ASN A 2 43.35 -28.64 -27.17
CA ASN A 2 42.17 -29.41 -26.76
C ASN A 2 41.01 -28.44 -26.98
N GLU A 3 39.96 -28.87 -27.70
CA GLU A 3 38.61 -29.04 -27.16
C GLU A 3 37.95 -27.76 -26.59
N TYR A 4 37.21 -27.06 -27.45
CA TYR A 4 36.01 -26.33 -27.03
C TYR A 4 34.78 -26.94 -27.71
N SER A 5 34.14 -27.77 -26.90
CA SER A 5 32.76 -28.24 -26.90
C SER A 5 31.78 -27.49 -27.82
N ARG A 6 31.09 -28.28 -28.64
CA ARG A 6 29.86 -27.96 -29.36
C ARG A 6 28.85 -27.23 -28.47
N VAL A 7 28.42 -26.06 -28.90
CA VAL A 7 27.14 -25.48 -28.48
C VAL A 7 26.07 -26.14 -29.33
N ASP A 8 25.15 -26.82 -28.67
CA ASP A 8 24.03 -27.54 -29.24
C ASP A 8 23.08 -26.53 -29.91
N THR A 9 23.16 -26.42 -31.24
CA THR A 9 22.22 -25.63 -32.04
C THR A 9 20.89 -26.37 -32.07
N GLY A 10 20.07 -26.10 -31.06
CA GLY A 10 18.68 -26.54 -30.96
C GLY A 10 17.93 -26.29 -32.26
N GLN A 11 17.30 -27.34 -32.75
CA GLN A 11 16.61 -27.46 -34.02
C GLN A 11 15.70 -26.26 -34.32
N LEU A 12 16.09 -25.47 -35.33
CA LEU A 12 15.14 -24.71 -36.14
C LEU A 12 14.27 -25.74 -36.88
N ILE A 13 13.13 -26.09 -36.29
CA ILE A 13 12.13 -26.93 -36.93
C ILE A 13 11.62 -26.15 -38.14
N SER A 14 11.95 -26.62 -39.34
CA SER A 14 11.45 -26.10 -40.61
C SER A 14 9.92 -26.03 -40.56
N THR A 15 9.35 -24.88 -40.92
CA THR A 15 7.91 -24.63 -41.04
C THR A 15 7.21 -25.66 -41.93
N GLN A 16 7.94 -26.34 -42.84
CA GLN A 16 7.41 -27.43 -43.67
C GLN A 16 7.25 -28.76 -42.93
N LEU A 17 7.98 -29.02 -41.84
CA LEU A 17 7.83 -30.25 -41.04
C LEU A 17 6.61 -30.21 -40.11
N ILE A 18 6.23 -29.02 -39.64
CA ILE A 18 5.07 -28.77 -38.74
C ILE A 18 3.75 -29.15 -39.42
N ALA A 19 3.66 -29.04 -40.75
CA ALA A 19 2.46 -29.40 -41.50
C ALA A 19 2.13 -30.92 -41.48
N SER A 20 3.10 -31.77 -41.12
CA SER A 20 2.93 -33.24 -41.11
C SER A 20 2.91 -33.88 -39.71
N ARG A 21 3.41 -33.16 -38.69
CA ARG A 21 3.42 -33.55 -37.29
C ARG A 21 3.05 -32.32 -36.49
N GLY A 22 1.84 -32.28 -35.93
CA GLY A 22 1.26 -31.12 -35.26
C GLY A 22 2.20 -30.39 -34.29
N HIS A 23 1.95 -29.11 -34.08
CA HIS A 23 2.82 -28.23 -33.32
C HIS A 23 2.99 -28.73 -31.86
N PRO A 24 4.20 -29.10 -31.40
CA PRO A 24 4.40 -29.76 -30.10
C PRO A 24 4.01 -28.88 -28.91
N ARG A 25 4.18 -27.55 -29.03
CA ARG A 25 3.68 -26.60 -28.04
C ARG A 25 2.14 -26.61 -27.97
N ALA A 26 1.43 -26.74 -29.09
CA ALA A 26 -0.03 -26.79 -29.07
C ALA A 26 -0.53 -28.05 -28.35
N GLU A 27 0.11 -29.19 -28.60
CA GLU A 27 -0.16 -30.47 -27.91
C GLU A 27 -0.02 -30.35 -26.38
N ARG A 28 1.02 -29.66 -25.91
CA ARG A 28 1.24 -29.40 -24.48
C ARG A 28 0.22 -28.45 -23.86
N LEU A 29 -0.32 -27.51 -24.65
CA LEU A 29 -1.24 -26.47 -24.16
C LEU A 29 -2.69 -26.94 -24.09
N ILE A 30 -3.13 -27.85 -24.97
CA ILE A 30 -4.49 -28.41 -24.96
C ILE A 30 -4.93 -28.87 -23.56
N PRO A 31 -4.20 -29.73 -22.82
CA PRO A 31 -4.64 -30.17 -21.50
C PRO A 31 -4.73 -29.03 -20.48
N LYS A 32 -3.84 -28.02 -20.57
CA LYS A 32 -3.87 -26.84 -19.68
C LYS A 32 -5.12 -25.99 -19.91
N ILE A 33 -5.49 -25.75 -21.17
CA ILE A 33 -6.71 -25.00 -21.50
C ILE A 33 -7.97 -25.80 -21.14
N ARG A 34 -7.95 -27.12 -21.34
CA ARG A 34 -9.06 -28.00 -20.93
C ARG A 34 -9.29 -27.97 -19.42
N ASP A 35 -8.22 -27.97 -18.64
CA ASP A 35 -8.27 -27.89 -17.19
C ASP A 35 -8.87 -26.55 -16.70
N LEU A 36 -8.44 -25.43 -17.29
CA LEU A 36 -9.05 -24.11 -17.02
C LEU A 36 -10.55 -24.08 -17.35
N ARG A 37 -10.94 -24.66 -18.48
CA ARG A 37 -12.33 -24.77 -18.89
C ARG A 37 -13.15 -25.63 -17.92
N ALA A 38 -12.60 -26.76 -17.49
CA ALA A 38 -13.24 -27.65 -16.54
C ALA A 38 -13.45 -26.97 -15.19
N ARG A 39 -12.45 -26.22 -14.69
CA ARG A 39 -12.58 -25.40 -13.47
C ARG A 39 -13.69 -24.36 -13.59
N ALA A 40 -13.76 -23.64 -14.71
CA ALA A 40 -14.81 -22.65 -14.94
C ALA A 40 -16.22 -23.27 -14.86
N ILE A 41 -16.42 -24.43 -15.50
CA ILE A 41 -17.71 -25.14 -15.45
C ILE A 41 -18.02 -25.69 -14.06
N ALA A 42 -17.01 -26.24 -13.37
CA ALA A 42 -17.19 -26.76 -12.02
C ALA A 42 -17.64 -25.63 -11.07
N LEU A 43 -17.05 -24.44 -11.19
CA LEU A 43 -17.42 -23.28 -10.37
C LEU A 43 -18.83 -22.75 -10.70
N GLU A 44 -19.22 -22.75 -11.98
CA GLU A 44 -20.61 -22.45 -12.37
C GLU A 44 -21.60 -23.46 -11.74
N GLN A 45 -21.28 -24.75 -11.82
CA GLN A 45 -22.14 -25.80 -11.29
C GLN A 45 -22.29 -25.74 -9.78
N SER A 46 -21.22 -25.40 -9.05
CA SER A 46 -21.28 -25.27 -7.58
C SER A 46 -22.11 -24.08 -7.11
N HIS A 47 -22.33 -23.06 -7.95
CA HIS A 47 -23.15 -21.88 -7.64
C HIS A 47 -24.47 -21.86 -8.42
N ARG A 48 -24.97 -23.03 -8.85
CA ARG A 48 -26.17 -23.12 -9.69
C ARG A 48 -27.37 -22.42 -9.05
N ASP A 49 -27.62 -22.65 -7.77
CA ASP A 49 -28.80 -22.12 -7.09
C ASP A 49 -28.72 -20.59 -6.95
N GLU A 50 -27.54 -20.05 -6.64
CA GLU A 50 -27.28 -18.61 -6.61
C GLU A 50 -27.55 -17.97 -7.97
N ILE A 51 -27.07 -18.58 -9.07
CA ILE A 51 -27.34 -18.08 -10.42
C ILE A 51 -28.86 -18.04 -10.70
N HIS A 52 -29.62 -19.05 -10.27
CA HIS A 52 -31.08 -19.08 -10.48
C HIS A 52 -31.81 -18.01 -9.66
N SER A 53 -31.23 -17.56 -8.54
CA SER A 53 -31.80 -16.48 -7.73
C SER A 53 -31.60 -15.08 -8.33
N ILE A 54 -30.65 -14.94 -9.27
CA ILE A 54 -30.36 -13.66 -9.96
C ILE A 54 -31.43 -13.39 -11.02
N GLU A 55 -31.76 -12.11 -11.21
CA GLU A 55 -32.67 -11.65 -12.26
C GLU A 55 -32.29 -12.25 -13.63
N PRO A 56 -33.24 -12.79 -14.41
CA PRO A 56 -32.97 -13.49 -15.66
C PRO A 56 -32.02 -12.77 -16.64
N GLY A 57 -32.11 -11.44 -16.76
CA GLY A 57 -31.26 -10.64 -17.64
C GLY A 57 -29.76 -10.67 -17.29
N TYR A 58 -29.42 -10.88 -16.01
CA TYR A 58 -28.03 -10.89 -15.54
C TYR A 58 -27.43 -12.29 -15.38
N GLN A 59 -28.22 -13.36 -15.48
CA GLN A 59 -27.74 -14.72 -15.22
C GLN A 59 -26.58 -15.14 -16.14
N ALA A 60 -26.61 -14.75 -17.42
CA ALA A 60 -25.52 -15.04 -18.35
C ALA A 60 -24.22 -14.30 -17.94
N SER A 61 -24.34 -13.07 -17.48
CA SER A 61 -23.21 -12.28 -16.95
C SER A 61 -22.67 -12.89 -15.65
N ALA A 62 -23.56 -13.35 -14.76
CA ALA A 62 -23.18 -14.02 -13.51
C ALA A 62 -22.42 -15.33 -13.76
N ARG A 63 -22.85 -16.17 -14.72
CA ARG A 63 -22.10 -17.36 -15.15
C ARG A 63 -20.72 -16.99 -15.65
N ASN A 64 -20.63 -15.99 -16.53
CA ASN A 64 -19.35 -15.54 -17.06
C ASN A 64 -18.44 -14.93 -15.97
N LEU A 65 -18.99 -14.25 -14.96
CA LEU A 65 -18.23 -13.79 -13.79
C LEU A 65 -17.59 -14.96 -13.05
N LEU A 66 -18.33 -16.06 -12.81
CA LEU A 66 -17.75 -17.25 -12.21
C LEU A 66 -16.65 -17.86 -13.09
N HIS A 67 -16.85 -17.93 -14.41
CA HIS A 67 -15.79 -18.38 -15.32
C HIS A 67 -14.55 -17.50 -15.24
N TYR A 68 -14.72 -16.18 -15.15
CA TYR A 68 -13.63 -15.22 -14.97
C TYR A 68 -12.92 -15.42 -13.63
N LEU A 69 -13.66 -15.61 -12.54
CA LEU A 69 -13.08 -15.86 -11.21
C LEU A 69 -12.27 -17.17 -11.20
N ALA A 70 -12.80 -18.24 -11.80
CA ALA A 70 -12.08 -19.51 -11.94
C ALA A 70 -10.75 -19.35 -12.71
N LEU A 71 -10.74 -18.49 -13.73
CA LEU A 71 -9.53 -18.16 -14.48
C LEU A 71 -8.54 -17.35 -13.63
N ARG A 72 -9.02 -16.38 -12.83
CA ARG A 72 -8.19 -15.51 -11.98
C ARG A 72 -7.59 -16.22 -10.76
N GLN A 73 -8.12 -17.38 -10.39
CA GLN A 73 -7.55 -18.27 -9.37
C GLN A 73 -6.31 -19.06 -9.86
N SER A 74 -5.88 -18.88 -11.11
CA SER A 74 -4.68 -19.52 -11.67
C SER A 74 -3.64 -18.47 -12.10
N ASP A 75 -2.35 -18.76 -11.93
CA ASP A 75 -1.30 -17.96 -12.57
C ASP A 75 -1.25 -18.24 -14.07
N LEU A 76 -1.73 -17.28 -14.86
CA LEU A 76 -1.82 -17.40 -16.31
C LEU A 76 -0.56 -16.95 -17.04
N ARG A 77 0.41 -16.31 -16.37
CA ARG A 77 1.57 -15.70 -17.05
C ARG A 77 2.35 -16.72 -17.88
N PRO A 78 2.72 -17.91 -17.36
CA PRO A 78 3.45 -18.90 -18.15
C PRO A 78 2.62 -19.40 -19.34
N LEU A 79 1.30 -19.55 -19.15
CA LEU A 79 0.39 -19.98 -20.20
C LEU A 79 0.25 -18.93 -21.30
N GLN A 80 0.14 -17.65 -20.95
CA GLN A 80 0.03 -16.54 -21.89
C GLN A 80 1.28 -16.40 -22.75
N GLU A 81 2.48 -16.51 -22.16
CA GLU A 81 3.75 -16.51 -22.89
C GLU A 81 3.79 -17.63 -23.95
N GLU A 82 3.37 -18.84 -23.59
CA GLU A 82 3.31 -19.97 -24.54
C GLU A 82 2.28 -19.74 -25.67
N LEU A 83 1.10 -19.18 -25.36
CA LEU A 83 0.07 -18.87 -26.34
C LEU A 83 0.52 -17.77 -27.31
N THR A 84 1.12 -16.70 -26.81
CA THR A 84 1.67 -15.61 -27.64
C THR A 84 2.76 -16.13 -28.57
N ALA A 85 3.59 -17.06 -28.10
CA ALA A 85 4.62 -17.68 -28.92
C ALA A 85 4.06 -18.62 -30.03
N LEU A 86 2.74 -18.87 -30.06
CA LEU A 86 2.01 -19.51 -31.16
C LEU A 86 1.25 -18.51 -32.04
N GLY A 87 1.37 -17.20 -31.78
CA GLY A 87 0.55 -16.17 -32.43
C GLY A 87 -0.91 -16.17 -32.00
N LEU A 88 -1.25 -16.87 -30.90
CA LEU A 88 -2.60 -16.88 -30.35
C LEU A 88 -2.78 -15.72 -29.38
N THR A 89 -3.98 -15.13 -29.41
CA THR A 89 -4.35 -14.00 -28.55
C THR A 89 -4.26 -14.39 -27.07
N SER A 90 -3.79 -13.46 -26.25
CA SER A 90 -3.82 -13.63 -24.80
C SER A 90 -5.24 -13.75 -24.28
N LEU A 91 -5.42 -14.45 -23.15
CA LEU A 91 -6.68 -14.45 -22.41
C LEU A 91 -6.96 -13.11 -21.69
N GLY A 92 -6.03 -12.14 -21.72
CA GLY A 92 -6.27 -10.78 -21.22
C GLY A 92 -7.22 -10.00 -22.14
N GLY A 93 -8.17 -9.26 -21.57
CA GLY A 93 -9.15 -8.46 -22.33
C GLY A 93 -10.37 -9.23 -22.86
N ARG A 94 -10.65 -10.42 -22.31
CA ARG A 94 -11.78 -11.29 -22.69
C ARG A 94 -12.75 -11.52 -21.54
N GLU A 95 -12.83 -10.53 -20.64
CA GLU A 95 -13.57 -10.62 -19.38
C GLU A 95 -15.07 -10.87 -19.57
N ALA A 96 -15.64 -10.55 -20.72
CA ALA A 96 -17.08 -10.70 -20.99
C ALA A 96 -17.48 -12.05 -21.62
N GLN A 97 -16.53 -12.92 -21.97
CA GLN A 97 -16.79 -14.15 -22.75
C GLN A 97 -15.74 -15.26 -22.51
N ILE A 98 -15.52 -15.65 -21.26
CA ILE A 98 -14.42 -16.54 -20.87
C ILE A 98 -14.56 -17.93 -21.49
N LEU A 99 -15.72 -18.60 -21.32
CA LEU A 99 -15.88 -19.98 -21.80
C LEU A 99 -15.77 -20.08 -23.32
N SER A 100 -16.39 -19.15 -24.06
CA SER A 100 -16.25 -19.03 -25.52
C SER A 100 -14.81 -18.80 -25.96
N SER A 101 -14.05 -17.99 -25.21
CA SER A 101 -12.64 -17.74 -25.52
C SER A 101 -11.77 -18.99 -25.30
N LEU A 102 -12.04 -19.76 -24.24
CA LEU A 102 -11.37 -21.04 -24.00
C LEU A 102 -11.72 -22.06 -25.08
N ASP A 103 -12.98 -22.13 -25.51
CA ASP A 103 -13.41 -23.00 -26.61
C ASP A 103 -12.74 -22.63 -27.93
N ALA A 104 -12.68 -21.33 -28.27
CA ALA A 104 -11.98 -20.85 -29.47
C ALA A 104 -10.48 -21.17 -29.43
N LEU A 105 -9.83 -21.06 -28.27
CA LEU A 105 -8.44 -21.46 -28.10
C LEU A 105 -8.25 -22.97 -28.28
N LEU A 106 -9.15 -23.79 -27.76
CA LEU A 106 -9.08 -25.25 -27.96
C LEU A 106 -9.22 -25.62 -29.44
N VAL A 107 -10.13 -24.98 -30.18
CA VAL A 107 -10.26 -25.15 -31.63
C VAL A 107 -8.95 -24.81 -32.34
N ALA A 108 -8.37 -23.64 -32.04
CA ALA A 108 -7.12 -23.20 -32.66
C ALA A 108 -5.94 -24.13 -32.32
N LEU A 109 -5.82 -24.56 -31.06
CA LEU A 109 -4.77 -25.46 -30.61
C LEU A 109 -4.90 -26.86 -31.23
N HIS A 110 -6.12 -27.39 -31.34
CA HIS A 110 -6.36 -28.67 -32.04
C HIS A 110 -5.98 -28.59 -33.52
N ALA A 111 -6.32 -27.50 -34.20
CA ALA A 111 -5.92 -27.26 -35.58
C ALA A 111 -4.39 -27.19 -35.73
N LEU A 112 -3.70 -26.44 -34.86
CA LEU A 112 -2.23 -26.36 -34.84
C LEU A 112 -1.58 -27.71 -34.50
N ALA A 113 -2.22 -28.53 -33.67
CA ALA A 113 -1.80 -29.89 -33.35
C ALA A 113 -2.13 -30.91 -34.46
N GLY A 114 -2.78 -30.50 -35.56
CA GLY A 114 -3.19 -31.42 -36.63
C GLY A 114 -4.21 -32.47 -36.17
N ARG A 115 -4.99 -32.17 -35.12
CA ARG A 115 -6.01 -33.05 -34.56
C ARG A 115 -7.40 -32.56 -34.93
N PRO A 116 -8.36 -33.47 -35.20
CA PRO A 116 -9.75 -33.06 -35.29
C PRO A 116 -10.20 -32.47 -33.96
N TRP A 117 -10.89 -31.32 -34.03
CA TRP A 117 -11.67 -30.82 -32.91
C TRP A 117 -13.00 -31.56 -32.87
N GLN A 118 -13.32 -32.19 -31.75
CA GLN A 118 -14.64 -32.74 -31.50
C GLN A 118 -15.25 -32.03 -30.30
N PRO A 119 -16.29 -31.20 -30.48
CA PRO A 119 -16.98 -30.54 -29.38
C PRO A 119 -17.75 -31.59 -28.57
N GLY A 120 -17.09 -32.16 -27.56
CA GLY A 120 -17.66 -33.15 -26.64
C GLY A 120 -18.07 -32.57 -25.28
N TYR A 121 -18.15 -31.24 -25.14
CA TYR A 121 -18.19 -30.59 -23.83
C TYR A 121 -19.39 -29.66 -23.64
N PRO A 122 -20.59 -30.18 -23.34
CA PRO A 122 -21.64 -29.37 -22.73
C PRO A 122 -21.25 -28.91 -21.30
N PRO A 123 -21.74 -27.75 -20.83
CA PRO A 123 -22.57 -26.79 -21.55
C PRO A 123 -21.76 -25.96 -22.57
N LEU A 124 -22.43 -25.52 -23.64
CA LEU A 124 -21.91 -24.49 -24.55
C LEU A 124 -22.08 -23.12 -23.88
N SER A 125 -21.17 -22.20 -24.16
CA SER A 125 -21.29 -20.82 -23.67
C SER A 125 -22.60 -20.18 -24.14
N GLN A 126 -23.29 -19.50 -23.21
CA GLN A 126 -24.50 -18.73 -23.51
C GLN A 126 -24.18 -17.35 -24.13
N LEU A 127 -22.95 -16.88 -23.96
CA LEU A 127 -22.48 -15.62 -24.55
C LEU A 127 -21.43 -15.93 -25.61
N SER A 128 -21.73 -15.60 -26.87
CA SER A 128 -20.71 -15.59 -27.91
C SER A 128 -19.70 -14.45 -27.66
N ILE A 129 -18.63 -14.42 -28.45
CA ILE A 129 -17.64 -13.35 -28.36
C ILE A 129 -18.26 -11.98 -28.67
N ASP A 130 -19.17 -11.92 -29.64
CA ASP A 130 -19.82 -10.68 -30.07
C ASP A 130 -20.91 -10.27 -29.08
N ASP A 131 -21.74 -11.22 -28.62
CA ASP A 131 -22.80 -10.96 -27.64
C ASP A 131 -22.22 -10.45 -26.31
N GLY A 132 -21.10 -11.02 -25.86
CA GLY A 132 -20.46 -10.62 -24.60
C GLY A 132 -20.06 -9.14 -24.60
N MET A 133 -19.54 -8.62 -25.71
CA MET A 133 -19.17 -7.20 -25.82
C MET A 133 -20.40 -6.28 -25.82
N ILE A 134 -21.47 -6.69 -26.50
CA ILE A 134 -22.72 -5.93 -26.55
C ILE A 134 -23.34 -5.86 -25.15
N VAL A 135 -23.40 -6.99 -24.44
CA VAL A 135 -23.93 -7.07 -23.07
C VAL A 135 -23.08 -6.24 -22.10
N LEU A 136 -21.75 -6.32 -22.21
CA LEU A 136 -20.84 -5.52 -21.37
C LEU A 136 -21.06 -4.02 -21.58
N ASP A 137 -21.14 -3.56 -22.83
CA ASP A 137 -21.36 -2.14 -23.13
C ASP A 137 -22.74 -1.67 -22.64
N HIS A 138 -23.78 -2.47 -22.90
CA HIS A 138 -25.13 -2.19 -22.43
C HIS A 138 -25.20 -2.07 -20.89
N HIS A 139 -24.67 -3.05 -20.15
CA HIS A 139 -24.65 -3.01 -18.69
C HIS A 139 -23.77 -1.88 -18.15
N SER A 140 -22.66 -1.57 -18.81
CA SER A 140 -21.81 -0.43 -18.45
C SER A 140 -22.55 0.90 -18.59
N GLN A 141 -23.37 1.06 -19.63
CA GLN A 141 -24.20 2.25 -19.83
C GLN A 141 -25.36 2.32 -18.84
N LEU A 142 -25.98 1.19 -18.49
CA LEU A 142 -27.02 1.15 -17.45
C LEU A 142 -26.48 1.55 -16.07
N LEU A 143 -25.29 1.05 -15.71
CA LEU A 143 -24.68 1.30 -14.40
C LEU A 143 -24.06 2.70 -14.30
N LEU A 144 -23.21 3.05 -15.27
CA LEU A 144 -22.37 4.26 -15.21
C LEU A 144 -22.93 5.43 -16.03
N GLY A 145 -24.03 5.22 -16.75
CA GLY A 145 -24.54 6.18 -17.72
C GLY A 145 -23.77 6.18 -19.05
N SER A 146 -24.32 6.91 -20.01
CA SER A 146 -23.67 7.14 -21.30
C SER A 146 -22.39 7.97 -21.12
N PRO A 147 -21.30 7.66 -21.85
CA PRO A 147 -20.07 8.45 -21.77
C PRO A 147 -20.32 9.91 -22.13
N ALA A 148 -19.72 10.84 -21.40
CA ALA A 148 -19.85 12.26 -21.70
C ALA A 148 -19.00 12.66 -22.93
N GLY A 149 -19.65 13.25 -23.95
CA GLY A 149 -18.96 13.82 -25.10
C GLY A 149 -18.36 12.79 -26.05
N LYS A 150 -17.06 12.92 -26.37
CA LYS A 150 -16.35 12.08 -27.37
C LYS A 150 -15.54 10.93 -26.79
N ARG A 151 -15.51 10.76 -25.46
CA ARG A 151 -14.76 9.66 -24.82
C ARG A 151 -15.66 8.44 -24.66
N SER A 152 -15.10 7.24 -24.77
CA SER A 152 -15.78 5.98 -24.42
C SER A 152 -15.53 5.55 -22.97
N VAL A 153 -14.45 6.05 -22.36
CA VAL A 153 -13.98 5.69 -21.01
C VAL A 153 -14.65 6.56 -19.95
N ARG A 154 -15.02 5.99 -18.81
CA ARG A 154 -15.50 6.71 -17.62
C ARG A 154 -14.36 6.98 -16.63
N ILE A 155 -14.39 8.12 -15.96
CA ILE A 155 -13.34 8.60 -15.07
C ILE A 155 -13.80 8.47 -13.63
N MET A 156 -13.14 7.59 -12.89
CA MET A 156 -13.27 7.48 -11.44
C MET A 156 -12.17 8.27 -10.75
N VAL A 157 -12.53 9.11 -9.79
CA VAL A 157 -11.58 9.90 -8.99
C VAL A 157 -11.70 9.50 -7.54
N THR A 158 -10.58 9.10 -6.93
CA THR A 158 -10.52 8.83 -5.49
C THR A 158 -10.42 10.15 -4.75
N MET A 159 -11.36 10.41 -3.85
CA MET A 159 -11.38 11.66 -3.10
C MET A 159 -10.29 11.68 -2.03
N PRO A 160 -9.51 12.77 -1.93
CA PRO A 160 -8.69 13.01 -0.75
C PRO A 160 -9.56 13.56 0.39
N SER A 161 -9.07 13.51 1.63
CA SER A 161 -9.80 13.93 2.83
C SER A 161 -10.34 15.36 2.74
N GLU A 162 -9.59 16.27 2.11
CA GLU A 162 -9.98 17.69 1.98
C GLU A 162 -11.26 17.87 1.17
N ALA A 163 -11.62 16.92 0.30
CA ALA A 163 -12.86 16.95 -0.48
C ALA A 163 -14.13 16.94 0.39
N ALA A 164 -14.02 16.53 1.66
CA ALA A 164 -15.10 16.65 2.62
C ALA A 164 -15.45 18.11 2.95
N SER A 165 -14.47 19.02 2.90
CA SER A 165 -14.62 20.43 3.28
C SER A 165 -14.44 21.42 2.13
N ASP A 166 -13.71 21.04 1.07
CA ASP A 166 -13.47 21.88 -0.09
C ASP A 166 -14.49 21.58 -1.21
N TYR A 167 -15.56 22.36 -1.23
CA TYR A 167 -16.58 22.30 -2.28
C TYR A 167 -16.01 22.56 -3.68
N LEU A 168 -15.08 23.52 -3.81
CA LEU A 168 -14.55 23.92 -5.12
C LEU A 168 -13.74 22.79 -5.75
N LEU A 169 -13.03 21.99 -4.95
CA LEU A 169 -12.34 20.79 -5.42
C LEU A 169 -13.32 19.83 -6.12
N VAL A 170 -14.39 19.41 -5.43
CA VAL A 170 -15.36 18.45 -5.97
C VAL A 170 -16.09 19.02 -7.19
N ARG A 171 -16.51 20.29 -7.11
CA ARG A 171 -17.17 20.99 -8.22
C ARG A 171 -16.29 21.06 -9.46
N ASN A 172 -15.00 21.36 -9.30
CA ASN A 172 -14.07 21.46 -10.43
C ASN A 172 -13.76 20.08 -11.04
N LEU A 173 -13.69 19.02 -10.25
CA LEU A 173 -13.54 17.64 -10.74
C LEU A 173 -14.76 17.19 -11.55
N LEU A 174 -15.97 17.49 -11.06
CA LEU A 174 -17.20 17.22 -11.82
C LEU A 174 -17.24 18.03 -13.12
N ALA A 175 -16.88 19.32 -13.08
CA ALA A 175 -16.78 20.16 -14.27
C ALA A 175 -15.73 19.65 -15.28
N ALA A 176 -14.62 19.10 -14.81
CA ALA A 176 -13.59 18.48 -15.66
C ALA A 176 -14.03 17.15 -16.27
N GLY A 177 -15.05 16.50 -15.71
CA GLY A 177 -15.70 15.32 -16.26
C GLY A 177 -15.43 14.00 -15.55
N MET A 178 -15.27 14.06 -14.22
CA MET A 178 -15.46 12.91 -13.34
C MET A 178 -16.85 12.28 -13.55
N ASP A 179 -16.90 10.95 -13.68
CA ASP A 179 -18.15 10.18 -13.74
C ASP A 179 -18.41 9.40 -12.46
N VAL A 180 -17.36 9.07 -11.71
CA VAL A 180 -17.46 8.32 -10.45
C VAL A 180 -16.60 8.99 -9.38
N LEU A 181 -17.22 9.32 -8.26
CA LEU A 181 -16.56 9.71 -7.02
C LEU A 181 -16.28 8.44 -6.22
N ARG A 182 -15.00 8.10 -6.01
CA ARG A 182 -14.57 6.98 -5.18
C ARG A 182 -14.25 7.47 -3.77
N ILE A 183 -14.95 6.93 -2.78
CA ILE A 183 -14.65 7.04 -1.36
C ILE A 183 -13.79 5.84 -0.98
N ASN A 184 -12.62 6.07 -0.38
CA ASN A 184 -11.74 5.00 0.09
C ASN A 184 -11.90 4.82 1.60
N CYS A 185 -12.68 3.83 2.03
CA CYS A 185 -13.04 3.60 3.42
C CYS A 185 -11.89 3.04 4.27
N ALA A 186 -10.73 2.78 3.65
CA ALA A 186 -9.49 2.57 4.40
C ALA A 186 -9.03 3.83 5.14
N HIS A 187 -9.55 5.01 4.79
CA HIS A 187 -9.26 6.28 5.42
C HIS A 187 -10.55 7.03 5.75
N ASP A 188 -10.42 8.08 6.55
CA ASP A 188 -11.51 8.97 6.95
C ASP A 188 -12.65 8.25 7.72
N ASP A 189 -13.75 8.97 7.95
CA ASP A 189 -14.91 8.53 8.72
C ASP A 189 -16.24 8.94 8.05
N GLU A 190 -17.36 8.52 8.63
CA GLU A 190 -18.71 8.82 8.14
C GLU A 190 -18.96 10.33 7.94
N THR A 191 -18.38 11.18 8.80
CA THR A 191 -18.57 12.63 8.71
C THR A 191 -17.89 13.18 7.46
N ALA A 192 -16.65 12.76 7.22
CA ALA A 192 -15.90 13.15 6.03
C ALA A 192 -16.56 12.62 4.75
N TRP A 193 -16.97 11.35 4.75
CA TRP A 193 -17.65 10.74 3.60
C TRP A 193 -18.97 11.46 3.29
N LEU A 194 -19.76 11.80 4.30
CA LEU A 194 -20.98 12.59 4.13
C LEU A 194 -20.69 13.98 3.54
N GLY A 195 -19.60 14.62 3.98
CA GLY A 195 -19.11 15.87 3.41
C GLY A 195 -18.83 15.76 1.91
N MET A 196 -18.11 14.71 1.49
CA MET A 196 -17.83 14.43 0.07
C MET A 196 -19.12 14.22 -0.74
N VAL A 197 -20.05 13.42 -0.21
CA VAL A 197 -21.36 13.17 -0.82
C VAL A 197 -22.14 14.47 -1.00
N ASN A 198 -22.23 15.29 0.06
CA ASN A 198 -22.98 16.55 0.03
C ASN A 198 -22.37 17.57 -0.94
N ASN A 199 -21.05 17.64 -1.00
CA ASN A 199 -20.34 18.49 -1.95
C ASN A 199 -20.61 18.03 -3.39
N LEU A 200 -20.60 16.73 -3.65
CA LEU A 200 -20.96 16.20 -4.97
C LEU A 200 -22.40 16.55 -5.33
N ARG A 201 -23.37 16.21 -4.49
CA ARG A 201 -24.80 16.49 -4.77
C ARG A 201 -25.06 17.99 -4.98
N SER A 202 -24.31 18.87 -4.31
CA SER A 202 -24.38 20.32 -4.53
C SER A 202 -23.81 20.73 -5.88
N ALA A 203 -22.65 20.19 -6.26
CA ALA A 203 -22.03 20.44 -7.55
C ALA A 203 -22.89 19.90 -8.71
N GLU A 204 -23.56 18.76 -8.53
CA GLU A 204 -24.49 18.20 -9.52
C GLU A 204 -25.66 19.15 -9.80
N ARG A 205 -26.25 19.73 -8.75
CA ARG A 205 -27.32 20.73 -8.87
C ARG A 205 -26.85 22.02 -9.54
N GLU A 206 -25.64 22.49 -9.25
CA GLU A 206 -25.06 23.69 -9.86
C GLU A 206 -24.77 23.49 -11.35
N LEU A 207 -24.15 22.36 -11.71
CA LEU A 207 -23.59 22.14 -13.06
C LEU A 207 -24.56 21.42 -14.01
N GLY A 208 -25.64 20.82 -13.49
CA GLY A 208 -26.54 19.99 -14.29
C GLY A 208 -25.86 18.72 -14.83
N ARG A 209 -24.85 18.21 -14.10
CA ARG A 209 -24.09 17.00 -14.42
C ARG A 209 -24.19 16.04 -13.25
N SER A 210 -24.17 14.74 -13.51
CA SER A 210 -24.18 13.72 -12.46
C SER A 210 -22.88 12.90 -12.44
N ALA A 211 -22.56 12.37 -11.26
CA ALA A 211 -21.55 11.34 -11.06
C ALA A 211 -22.04 10.29 -10.05
N LYS A 212 -21.58 9.06 -10.24
CA LYS A 212 -21.87 7.92 -9.37
C LYS A 212 -20.99 7.97 -8.13
N ILE A 213 -21.49 7.48 -7.01
CA ILE A 213 -20.72 7.35 -5.77
C ILE A 213 -20.36 5.88 -5.56
N TYR A 214 -19.06 5.58 -5.57
CA TYR A 214 -18.51 4.25 -5.31
C TYR A 214 -17.76 4.27 -3.99
N ALA A 215 -18.08 3.36 -3.08
CA ALA A 215 -17.32 3.18 -1.84
C ALA A 215 -16.46 1.92 -1.92
N ASP A 216 -15.17 2.10 -1.68
CA ASP A 216 -14.18 1.03 -1.60
C ASP A 216 -13.94 0.69 -0.14
N LEU A 217 -14.53 -0.43 0.30
CA LEU A 217 -14.43 -0.91 1.68
C LEU A 217 -12.98 -1.22 2.03
N ALA A 218 -12.61 -1.04 3.30
CA ALA A 218 -11.23 -1.22 3.73
C ALA A 218 -10.78 -2.68 3.59
N GLY A 219 -11.71 -3.61 3.86
CA GLY A 219 -11.42 -5.02 3.96
C GLY A 219 -10.45 -5.34 5.10
N PRO A 220 -10.03 -6.60 5.22
CA PRO A 220 -9.02 -6.98 6.19
C PRO A 220 -7.67 -6.36 5.86
N LYS A 221 -7.28 -5.35 6.65
CA LYS A 221 -5.96 -4.73 6.53
C LYS A 221 -4.90 -5.61 7.14
N LEU A 222 -3.99 -6.08 6.29
CA LEU A 222 -2.81 -6.81 6.67
C LEU A 222 -1.59 -5.86 6.59
N ARG A 223 -1.16 -5.34 7.73
CA ARG A 223 -0.12 -4.31 7.85
C ARG A 223 0.78 -4.57 9.05
N THR A 224 1.96 -3.98 9.00
CA THR A 224 2.83 -3.88 10.17
C THR A 224 2.26 -2.87 11.18
N GLY A 225 2.37 -3.16 12.46
CA GLY A 225 2.02 -2.24 13.53
C GLY A 225 2.96 -1.04 13.65
N MET A 226 2.78 -0.27 14.72
CA MET A 226 3.63 0.88 15.02
C MET A 226 5.04 0.44 15.39
N ILE A 227 6.02 1.32 15.18
CA ILE A 227 7.40 1.13 15.64
C ILE A 227 7.59 2.02 16.87
N GLY A 228 8.13 1.46 17.95
CA GLY A 228 8.38 2.19 19.18
C GLY A 228 9.39 3.32 19.00
N PRO A 229 9.28 4.40 19.79
CA PRO A 229 10.28 5.45 19.80
C PRO A 229 11.63 4.88 20.23
N ILE A 230 12.69 5.30 19.55
CA ILE A 230 14.06 4.90 19.92
C ILE A 230 14.60 5.89 20.94
N GLU A 231 14.34 7.18 20.74
CA GLU A 231 14.79 8.28 21.60
C GLU A 231 13.82 9.49 21.51
N ARG A 232 13.90 10.40 22.49
CA ARG A 232 13.25 11.72 22.44
C ARG A 232 14.32 12.80 22.24
N VAL A 233 14.80 12.92 20.99
CA VAL A 233 15.91 13.83 20.64
C VAL A 233 15.50 14.78 19.51
N LEU A 234 15.82 16.06 19.69
CA LEU A 234 15.56 17.11 18.71
C LEU A 234 16.88 17.65 18.15
N LYS A 235 17.04 17.60 16.82
CA LYS A 235 18.20 18.16 16.12
C LYS A 235 17.97 19.60 15.64
N CYS A 236 18.71 20.55 16.23
CA CYS A 236 18.76 21.94 15.79
C CYS A 236 19.92 22.14 14.80
N ARG A 237 19.66 22.63 13.57
CA ARG A 237 20.71 22.80 12.54
C ARG A 237 20.72 24.21 11.94
N PRO A 238 21.82 24.98 12.08
CA PRO A 238 21.96 26.26 11.39
C PRO A 238 22.20 26.04 9.88
N ARG A 239 21.80 27.02 9.07
CA ARG A 239 22.05 27.02 7.63
C ARG A 239 23.48 27.45 7.36
N ARG A 240 24.18 26.71 6.50
CA ARG A 240 25.59 26.94 6.17
C ARG A 240 25.78 27.11 4.67
N ASP A 241 26.82 27.85 4.29
CA ASP A 241 27.26 27.98 2.91
C ASP A 241 28.04 26.72 2.44
N LEU A 242 28.45 26.70 1.18
CA LEU A 242 29.25 25.61 0.60
C LEU A 242 30.62 25.44 1.29
N ARG A 243 31.11 26.47 2.01
CA ARG A 243 32.38 26.46 2.74
C ARG A 243 32.20 26.06 4.22
N GLY A 244 30.97 25.81 4.66
CA GLY A 244 30.63 25.43 6.04
C GLY A 244 30.45 26.59 7.01
N SER A 245 30.52 27.84 6.55
CA SER A 245 30.25 29.04 7.35
C SER A 245 28.76 29.19 7.59
N VAL A 246 28.35 29.61 8.79
CA VAL A 246 26.93 29.83 9.12
C VAL A 246 26.42 31.05 8.36
N ILE A 247 25.39 30.85 7.52
CA ILE A 247 24.66 31.93 6.84
C ILE A 247 23.53 32.41 7.74
N GLU A 248 22.83 31.48 8.36
CA GLU A 248 21.65 31.75 9.19
C GLU A 248 21.69 30.83 10.41
N PRO A 249 21.69 31.39 11.64
CA PRO A 249 21.63 30.58 12.84
C PRO A 249 20.28 29.87 12.91
N ALA A 250 20.22 28.70 13.56
CA ALA A 250 18.96 27.97 13.69
C ALA A 250 18.01 28.74 14.61
N PRO A 251 16.83 29.21 14.16
CA PRO A 251 15.83 29.78 15.05
C PRO A 251 15.17 28.66 15.85
N ILE A 252 14.98 28.91 17.14
CA ILE A 252 14.45 27.95 18.12
C ILE A 252 13.40 28.66 18.95
N TRP A 253 12.19 28.11 18.95
CA TRP A 253 11.09 28.59 19.76
C TRP A 253 11.09 27.90 21.12
N LEU A 254 11.51 28.61 22.16
CA LEU A 254 11.50 28.14 23.54
C LEU A 254 10.17 28.48 24.18
N THR A 255 9.45 27.48 24.69
CA THR A 255 8.07 27.66 25.18
C THR A 255 7.86 26.95 26.52
N PRO A 256 6.95 27.43 27.39
CA PRO A 256 6.74 26.80 28.69
C PRO A 256 6.28 25.34 28.55
N ARG A 257 6.95 24.43 29.25
CA ARG A 257 6.61 22.99 29.31
C ARG A 257 5.15 22.73 29.68
N ASP A 258 4.60 23.52 30.58
CA ASP A 258 3.26 23.38 31.17
C ASP A 258 2.17 24.11 30.38
N ALA A 259 2.55 24.96 29.41
CA ALA A 259 1.63 25.72 28.57
C ALA A 259 2.30 26.05 27.22
N VAL A 260 2.39 25.04 26.35
CA VAL A 260 3.05 25.16 25.04
C VAL A 260 2.33 26.17 24.15
N GLU A 261 3.05 27.18 23.68
CA GLU A 261 2.57 28.20 22.76
C GLU A 261 3.04 27.88 21.32
N PRO A 262 2.20 28.12 20.29
CA PRO A 262 2.57 27.86 18.91
C PRO A 262 3.73 28.76 18.44
N ALA A 263 4.63 28.19 17.65
CA ALA A 263 5.76 28.93 17.10
C ALA A 263 5.30 30.01 16.09
N PRO A 264 6.05 31.12 15.97
CA PRO A 264 5.86 32.08 14.89
C PRO A 264 6.07 31.44 13.49
N PRO A 265 5.40 31.96 12.44
CA PRO A 265 5.65 31.52 11.07
C PRO A 265 7.13 31.59 10.70
N GLY A 266 7.67 30.52 10.12
CA GLY A 266 9.08 30.43 9.73
C GLY A 266 10.00 29.79 10.78
N VAL A 267 9.51 29.49 12.00
CA VAL A 267 10.26 28.77 13.03
C VAL A 267 9.72 27.36 13.19
N ALA A 268 10.42 26.38 12.61
CA ALA A 268 9.98 24.98 12.63
C ALA A 268 10.31 24.26 13.94
N LEU A 269 11.21 24.81 14.76
CA LEU A 269 11.78 24.11 15.89
C LEU A 269 11.20 24.62 17.21
N VAL A 270 10.36 23.80 17.84
CA VAL A 270 9.75 24.08 19.15
C VAL A 270 10.48 23.27 20.22
N LEU A 271 10.93 23.94 21.26
CA LEU A 271 11.69 23.34 22.35
C LEU A 271 11.09 23.74 23.70
N PRO A 272 10.21 22.91 24.29
CA PRO A 272 9.65 23.19 25.60
C PRO A 272 10.72 23.15 26.69
N ILE A 273 10.62 24.04 27.68
CA ILE A 273 11.53 24.14 28.84
C ILE A 273 10.75 24.59 30.07
N GLU A 274 11.27 24.29 31.26
CA GLU A 274 10.67 24.74 32.52
C GLU A 274 10.48 26.27 32.59
N ARG A 275 9.28 26.67 33.04
CA ARG A 275 8.81 28.06 33.06
C ARG A 275 9.77 29.02 33.77
N GLY A 276 10.40 28.59 34.86
CA GLY A 276 11.32 29.41 35.65
C GLY A 276 12.54 29.93 34.87
N VAL A 277 12.96 29.21 33.82
CA VAL A 277 14.02 29.66 32.91
C VAL A 277 13.50 30.80 32.01
N LEU A 278 12.29 30.65 31.45
CA LEU A 278 11.71 31.62 30.51
C LEU A 278 11.33 32.93 31.20
N GLU A 279 10.81 32.86 32.42
CA GLU A 279 10.40 34.05 33.20
C GLU A 279 11.55 35.02 33.44
N GLN A 280 12.78 34.51 33.56
CA GLN A 280 13.98 35.32 33.80
C GLN A 280 14.74 35.71 32.53
N ALA A 281 14.51 35.00 31.42
CA ALA A 281 15.24 35.17 30.17
C ALA A 281 14.84 36.45 29.42
N ILE A 282 15.83 37.30 29.13
CA ILE A 282 15.70 38.52 28.31
C ILE A 282 16.57 38.43 27.04
N PRO A 283 16.38 39.30 26.01
CA PRO A 283 17.24 39.28 24.83
C PRO A 283 18.70 39.53 25.20
N GLY A 284 19.60 38.73 24.62
CA GLY A 284 21.03 38.74 24.91
C GLY A 284 21.46 37.73 25.99
N ASP A 285 20.52 37.13 26.72
CA ASP A 285 20.85 36.02 27.62
C ASP A 285 21.23 34.76 26.83
N VAL A 286 22.04 33.91 27.47
CA VAL A 286 22.51 32.65 26.90
C VAL A 286 21.95 31.50 27.71
N ILE A 287 21.37 30.51 27.02
CA ILE A 287 20.97 29.24 27.60
C ILE A 287 22.03 28.20 27.21
N GLU A 288 22.82 27.79 28.19
CA GLU A 288 23.91 26.83 28.07
C GLU A 288 23.43 25.42 28.40
N PHE A 289 23.86 24.43 27.63
CA PHE A 289 23.57 23.03 27.88
C PHE A 289 24.61 22.11 27.21
N GLU A 290 24.65 20.86 27.65
CA GLU A 290 25.43 19.81 27.01
C GLU A 290 24.52 18.96 26.12
N ASP A 291 24.84 18.80 24.84
CA ASP A 291 24.05 17.97 23.93
C ASP A 291 24.27 16.46 24.19
N CYS A 292 23.39 15.57 23.68
CA CYS A 292 23.49 14.13 23.93
C CYS A 292 24.77 13.44 23.42
N ARG A 293 25.66 14.20 22.74
CA ARG A 293 26.98 13.75 22.27
C ARG A 293 28.10 14.28 23.16
N GLY A 294 27.78 14.85 24.32
CA GLY A 294 28.73 15.42 25.28
C GLY A 294 29.33 16.76 24.84
N LYS A 295 28.66 17.53 23.96
CA LYS A 295 29.21 18.78 23.43
C LYS A 295 28.46 19.99 23.98
N HIS A 296 29.20 20.97 24.50
CA HIS A 296 28.66 22.24 24.97
C HIS A 296 27.96 23.05 23.86
N ARG A 297 26.75 23.54 24.13
CA ARG A 297 25.92 24.32 23.22
C ARG A 297 25.31 25.51 23.94
N GLU A 298 25.03 26.53 23.13
CA GLU A 298 24.50 27.81 23.56
C GLU A 298 23.33 28.18 22.65
N LEU A 299 22.23 28.60 23.28
CA LEU A 299 21.12 29.28 22.62
C LEU A 299 21.12 30.74 23.07
N ILE A 300 21.19 31.66 22.14
CA ILE A 300 21.13 33.10 22.44
C ILE A 300 19.69 33.54 22.32
N VAL A 301 19.12 34.08 23.39
CA VAL A 301 17.75 34.63 23.39
C VAL A 301 17.73 35.90 22.56
N THR A 302 16.90 35.95 21.52
CA THR A 302 16.83 37.07 20.58
C THR A 302 15.55 37.90 20.76
N GLU A 303 14.44 37.28 21.14
CA GLU A 303 13.14 37.97 21.23
C GLU A 303 12.26 37.40 22.35
N LEU A 304 11.44 38.27 22.94
CA LEU A 304 10.41 37.91 23.92
C LEU A 304 9.04 38.01 23.27
N ARG A 305 8.24 36.97 23.40
CA ARG A 305 6.88 36.96 22.88
C ARG A 305 6.00 36.11 23.79
N ASN A 306 5.06 36.77 24.47
CA ASN A 306 4.21 36.16 25.50
C ASN A 306 5.05 35.43 26.57
N ALA A 307 4.67 34.21 26.93
CA ALA A 307 5.42 33.39 27.88
C ALA A 307 6.64 32.68 27.24
N SER A 308 6.82 32.80 25.93
CA SER A 308 7.86 32.11 25.16
C SER A 308 8.99 33.05 24.72
N ARG A 309 10.10 32.45 24.27
CA ARG A 309 11.31 33.16 23.83
C ARG A 309 11.73 32.64 22.46
N LEU A 310 12.07 33.54 21.56
CA LEU A 310 12.84 33.16 20.37
C LEU A 310 14.31 33.14 20.75
N ALA A 311 14.98 32.04 20.45
CA ALA A 311 16.41 31.90 20.61
C ALA A 311 17.05 31.43 19.30
N SER A 312 18.36 31.56 19.21
CA SER A 312 19.11 31.13 18.03
C SER A 312 20.38 30.38 18.41
N SER A 313 20.79 29.43 17.56
CA SER A 313 22.07 28.73 17.73
C SER A 313 22.90 28.72 16.45
N GLY A 314 24.17 29.11 16.58
CA GLY A 314 25.16 29.03 15.50
C GLY A 314 25.78 27.63 15.34
N LYS A 315 25.50 26.68 16.24
CA LYS A 315 26.04 25.32 16.21
C LYS A 315 24.91 24.29 16.09
N THR A 316 25.21 23.14 15.49
CA THR A 316 24.26 22.03 15.46
C THR A 316 24.15 21.39 16.84
N ALA A 317 22.97 21.39 17.43
CA ALA A 317 22.69 20.79 18.74
C ALA A 317 21.75 19.59 18.61
N TYR A 318 21.88 18.63 19.53
CA TYR A 318 21.04 17.44 19.64
C TYR A 318 20.52 17.42 21.07
N VAL A 319 19.31 17.92 21.28
CA VAL A 319 18.71 18.08 22.60
C VAL A 319 17.93 16.83 22.93
N GLU A 320 18.27 16.15 24.01
CA GLU A 320 17.52 15.02 24.53
C GLU A 320 16.51 15.50 25.60
N GLU A 321 15.37 14.84 25.72
CA GLU A 321 14.42 15.15 26.78
C GLU A 321 15.08 14.98 28.16
N GLY A 322 14.83 15.95 29.06
CA GLY A 322 15.48 15.98 30.36
C GLY A 322 16.87 16.60 30.37
N THR A 323 17.43 16.99 29.22
CA THR A 323 18.71 17.73 29.17
C THR A 323 18.60 19.01 30.00
N LEU A 324 19.52 19.17 30.97
CA LEU A 324 19.60 20.34 31.84
C LEU A 324 20.09 21.56 31.05
N ALA A 325 19.34 22.65 31.11
CA ALA A 325 19.68 23.92 30.52
C ALA A 325 19.90 24.97 31.61
N ARG A 326 20.92 25.81 31.46
CA ARG A 326 21.26 26.87 32.41
C ARG A 326 21.17 28.23 31.75
N LEU A 327 20.38 29.13 32.33
CA LEU A 327 20.29 30.52 31.91
C LEU A 327 21.43 31.33 32.52
N VAL A 328 22.17 32.01 31.66
CA VAL A 328 23.35 32.81 32.01
C VAL A 328 23.23 34.20 31.41
N ARG A 329 23.48 35.23 32.23
CA ARG A 329 23.55 36.64 31.82
C ARG A 329 24.91 37.21 32.19
N ALA A 330 25.67 37.68 31.20
CA ALA A 330 27.02 38.22 31.39
C ALA A 330 27.91 37.31 32.27
N GLY A 331 27.83 35.98 32.06
CA GLY A 331 28.59 34.98 32.81
C GLY A 331 28.05 34.62 34.20
N LYS A 332 26.92 35.21 34.64
CA LYS A 332 26.27 34.87 35.91
C LYS A 332 25.08 33.95 35.70
N PHE A 333 25.02 32.87 36.47
CA PHE A 333 23.89 31.95 36.54
C PHE A 333 22.64 32.65 37.09
N LEU A 334 21.48 32.41 36.45
CA LEU A 334 20.18 32.97 36.84
C LEU A 334 19.15 31.89 37.20
N ALA A 335 19.06 30.86 36.36
CA ALA A 335 18.08 29.79 36.49
C ALA A 335 18.59 28.52 35.81
N GLU A 336 18.03 27.39 36.17
CA GLU A 336 18.17 26.15 35.43
C GLU A 336 16.82 25.49 35.24
N GLY A 337 16.74 24.62 34.25
CA GLY A 337 15.57 23.79 34.01
C GLY A 337 15.80 22.82 32.87
N CYS A 338 14.97 21.78 32.82
CA CYS A 338 15.14 20.72 31.82
C CYS A 338 14.32 20.99 30.55
N PHE A 339 14.87 20.58 29.40
CA PHE A 339 14.13 20.56 28.14
C PHE A 339 13.09 19.42 28.11
N GLY A 340 11.97 19.67 27.46
CA GLY A 340 10.92 18.69 27.17
C GLY A 340 9.52 19.09 27.67
N PRO A 341 8.47 18.36 27.29
CA PRO A 341 8.53 17.10 26.54
C PRO A 341 8.97 17.30 25.07
N LEU A 342 9.75 16.37 24.53
CA LEU A 342 10.21 16.39 23.13
C LEU A 342 9.45 15.36 22.29
N PRO A 343 9.31 15.59 20.97
CA PRO A 343 8.68 14.63 20.08
C PRO A 343 9.47 13.32 20.05
N GLU A 344 8.74 12.22 19.97
CA GLU A 344 9.29 10.87 19.80
C GLU A 344 9.96 10.72 18.44
N VAL A 345 11.19 10.18 18.42
CA VAL A 345 11.88 9.82 17.19
C VAL A 345 11.69 8.33 16.93
N VAL A 346 10.87 8.03 15.92
CA VAL A 346 10.69 6.67 15.40
C VAL A 346 11.63 6.50 14.20
N SER A 347 12.56 5.54 14.26
CA SER A 347 13.37 5.15 13.09
C SER A 347 12.78 3.90 12.45
N PRO A 348 12.82 3.78 11.11
CA PRO A 348 12.52 2.52 10.44
C PRO A 348 13.42 1.37 10.94
N ILE A 349 12.89 0.15 10.94
CA ILE A 349 13.68 -1.06 11.19
C ILE A 349 14.51 -1.35 9.93
N GLU A 350 15.83 -1.37 10.09
CA GLU A 350 16.75 -1.72 9.01
C GLU A 350 16.90 -3.24 8.93
N LEU A 351 16.71 -3.79 7.73
CA LEU A 351 16.73 -5.23 7.44
C LEU A 351 17.67 -5.53 6.28
N ALA A 352 18.59 -6.47 6.46
CA ALA A 352 19.47 -7.02 5.43
C ALA A 352 19.09 -8.48 5.12
N VAL A 353 19.53 -8.98 3.96
CA VAL A 353 19.38 -10.39 3.61
C VAL A 353 20.06 -11.27 4.65
N GLY A 354 19.34 -12.28 5.14
CA GLY A 354 19.79 -13.19 6.19
C GLY A 354 19.40 -12.77 7.62
N ASP A 355 18.98 -11.52 7.84
CA ASP A 355 18.51 -11.06 9.15
C ASP A 355 17.25 -11.83 9.59
N ILE A 356 17.05 -11.90 10.90
CA ILE A 356 15.85 -12.46 11.52
C ILE A 356 14.89 -11.32 11.89
N LEU A 357 13.63 -11.45 11.50
CA LEU A 357 12.52 -10.58 11.87
C LEU A 357 11.43 -11.43 12.54
N ILE A 358 10.93 -10.97 13.69
CA ILE A 358 9.84 -11.63 14.42
C ILE A 358 8.56 -10.82 14.20
N LEU A 359 7.51 -11.45 13.67
CA LEU A 359 6.16 -10.88 13.72
C LEU A 359 5.51 -11.24 15.04
N THR A 360 4.90 -10.26 15.70
CA THR A 360 4.21 -10.47 16.98
C THR A 360 2.70 -10.34 16.81
N ARG A 361 1.96 -11.28 17.41
CA ARG A 361 0.49 -11.28 17.40
C ARG A 361 -0.09 -10.15 18.22
N ASN A 362 0.48 -9.92 19.40
CA ASN A 362 0.11 -8.80 20.26
C ASN A 362 0.60 -7.47 19.66
N ASP A 363 -0.17 -6.42 19.87
CA ASP A 363 0.13 -5.04 19.44
C ASP A 363 1.25 -4.43 20.30
N VAL A 364 2.43 -5.00 20.17
CA VAL A 364 3.66 -4.53 20.78
C VAL A 364 4.38 -3.64 19.77
N PRO A 365 4.77 -2.41 20.13
CA PRO A 365 5.53 -1.55 19.24
C PRO A 365 6.79 -2.26 18.71
N GLY A 366 6.95 -2.23 17.40
CA GLY A 366 8.10 -2.80 16.72
C GLY A 366 9.41 -2.14 17.14
N ARG A 367 10.51 -2.88 17.06
CA ARG A 367 11.85 -2.38 17.36
C ARG A 367 12.90 -3.03 16.47
N ALA A 368 13.99 -2.30 16.24
CA ALA A 368 15.14 -2.82 15.54
C ALA A 368 15.83 -3.94 16.33
N ALA A 369 16.64 -4.74 15.63
CA ALA A 369 17.46 -5.77 16.26
C ALA A 369 18.44 -5.13 17.25
N MET A 370 18.56 -5.71 18.45
CA MET A 370 19.55 -5.28 19.43
C MET A 370 20.88 -5.96 19.12
N ARG A 371 21.96 -5.17 19.10
CA ARG A 371 23.30 -5.65 18.79
C ARG A 371 24.26 -5.40 19.95
N ASP A 372 25.21 -6.31 20.15
CA ASP A 372 26.31 -6.10 21.09
C ASP A 372 27.35 -5.10 20.55
N ALA A 373 28.39 -4.83 21.34
CA ALA A 373 29.49 -3.94 20.97
C ALA A 373 30.26 -4.41 19.72
N ASP A 374 30.24 -5.72 19.43
CA ASP A 374 30.87 -6.33 18.27
C ASP A 374 29.93 -6.38 17.04
N GLY A 375 28.70 -5.84 17.17
CA GLY A 375 27.70 -5.76 16.11
C GLY A 375 26.88 -7.04 15.90
N ARG A 376 27.05 -8.06 16.76
CA ARG A 376 26.29 -9.31 16.70
C ARG A 376 24.90 -9.10 17.26
N VAL A 377 23.91 -9.71 16.62
CA VAL A 377 22.51 -9.61 17.05
C VAL A 377 22.31 -10.42 18.33
N ILE A 378 21.93 -9.74 19.41
CA ILE A 378 21.53 -10.33 20.69
C ILE A 378 20.05 -10.70 20.64
N GLU A 379 19.22 -9.77 20.16
CA GLU A 379 17.78 -9.97 19.96
C GLU A 379 17.38 -9.57 18.54
N PRO A 380 16.62 -10.41 17.83
CA PRO A 380 16.10 -10.07 16.51
C PRO A 380 15.22 -8.83 16.50
N ALA A 381 15.09 -8.22 15.32
CA ALA A 381 14.09 -7.18 15.10
C ALA A 381 12.69 -7.78 15.26
N ARG A 382 11.73 -6.97 15.69
CA ARG A 382 10.33 -7.41 15.83
C ARG A 382 9.36 -6.32 15.40
N ILE A 383 8.19 -6.73 14.93
CA ILE A 383 7.11 -5.81 14.57
C ILE A 383 5.75 -6.51 14.64
N HIS A 384 4.73 -5.82 15.13
CA HIS A 384 3.38 -6.38 15.15
C HIS A 384 2.83 -6.61 13.73
N CYS A 385 2.03 -7.65 13.55
CA CYS A 385 1.26 -7.92 12.34
C CYS A 385 -0.23 -7.80 12.66
N SER A 386 -0.94 -6.87 12.00
CA SER A 386 -2.34 -6.55 12.30
C SER A 386 -3.35 -7.66 12.01
N LEU A 387 -2.93 -8.70 11.28
CA LEU A 387 -3.81 -9.81 10.91
C LEU A 387 -3.56 -11.03 11.80
N ASP A 388 -4.53 -11.31 12.67
CA ASP A 388 -4.53 -12.47 13.55
C ASP A 388 -4.46 -13.81 12.79
N ALA A 389 -5.20 -13.92 11.68
CA ALA A 389 -5.28 -15.14 10.88
C ALA A 389 -3.91 -15.60 10.32
N ALA A 390 -2.94 -14.70 10.19
CA ALA A 390 -1.59 -15.06 9.78
C ALA A 390 -0.91 -16.01 10.78
N PHE A 391 -1.12 -15.82 12.09
CA PHE A 391 -0.53 -16.64 13.15
C PHE A 391 -1.15 -18.03 13.22
N ALA A 392 -2.40 -18.19 12.82
CA ALA A 392 -3.05 -19.49 12.73
C ALA A 392 -2.68 -20.26 11.45
N ALA A 393 -2.35 -19.57 10.35
CA ALA A 393 -2.27 -20.17 9.03
C ALA A 393 -0.84 -20.32 8.46
N ALA A 394 0.07 -19.36 8.75
CA ALA A 394 1.39 -19.33 8.12
C ALA A 394 2.26 -20.53 8.52
N ARG A 395 2.90 -21.17 7.55
CA ARG A 395 3.71 -22.39 7.76
C ARG A 395 5.18 -22.19 7.44
N PRO A 396 6.09 -22.94 8.11
CA PRO A 396 7.51 -22.93 7.75
C PRO A 396 7.74 -23.20 6.26
N GLY A 397 8.60 -22.38 5.65
CA GLY A 397 8.94 -22.43 4.23
C GLY A 397 8.15 -21.44 3.35
N GLU A 398 6.99 -20.97 3.80
CA GLU A 398 6.15 -20.00 3.07
C GLU A 398 6.82 -18.61 3.01
N ILE A 399 6.43 -17.82 2.00
CA ILE A 399 6.96 -16.50 1.77
C ILE A 399 6.04 -15.43 2.35
N ILE A 400 6.62 -14.46 3.06
CA ILE A 400 5.93 -13.24 3.50
C ILE A 400 6.65 -12.01 2.92
N HIS A 401 5.88 -11.14 2.29
CA HIS A 401 6.32 -9.89 1.68
C HIS A 401 5.92 -8.67 2.50
N PHE A 402 6.77 -7.64 2.51
CA PHE A 402 6.51 -6.34 3.16
C PHE A 402 6.75 -5.17 2.21
N ASP A 403 6.10 -4.04 2.50
CA ASP A 403 6.24 -2.76 1.79
C ASP A 403 6.11 -2.92 0.27
N ASP A 404 4.95 -3.42 -0.16
CA ASP A 404 4.60 -3.66 -1.56
C ASP A 404 5.55 -4.64 -2.28
N GLY A 405 6.04 -5.66 -1.55
CA GLY A 405 6.91 -6.70 -2.11
C GLY A 405 8.39 -6.34 -2.20
N LYS A 406 8.81 -5.17 -1.68
CA LYS A 406 10.22 -4.74 -1.69
C LYS A 406 11.11 -5.56 -0.76
N ILE A 407 10.51 -6.15 0.27
CA ILE A 407 11.19 -7.01 1.24
C ILE A 407 10.48 -8.36 1.18
N GLY A 408 11.22 -9.41 0.88
CA GLY A 408 10.72 -10.78 0.96
C GLY A 408 11.42 -11.56 2.04
N SER A 409 10.66 -12.41 2.71
CA SER A 409 11.12 -13.22 3.83
C SER A 409 10.56 -14.63 3.72
N ARG A 410 11.21 -15.56 4.41
CA ARG A 410 10.77 -16.96 4.53
C ARG A 410 10.43 -17.25 5.98
N VAL A 411 9.28 -17.89 6.20
CA VAL A 411 8.88 -18.38 7.52
C VAL A 411 9.82 -19.50 7.95
N LEU A 412 10.49 -19.31 9.09
CA LEU A 412 11.31 -20.34 9.74
C LEU A 412 10.47 -21.15 10.72
N ALA A 413 9.68 -20.46 11.54
CA ALA A 413 8.82 -21.05 12.56
C ALA A 413 7.60 -20.16 12.80
N ASN A 414 6.50 -20.78 13.23
CA ASN A 414 5.30 -20.12 13.71
C ASN A 414 4.77 -20.94 14.89
N ASP A 415 4.65 -20.33 16.06
CA ASP A 415 4.14 -20.97 17.28
C ASP A 415 2.70 -20.54 17.64
N GLY A 416 2.08 -19.69 16.82
CA GLY A 416 0.74 -19.14 17.03
C GLY A 416 0.73 -17.78 17.73
N GLU A 417 1.85 -17.34 18.31
CA GLU A 417 1.99 -16.01 18.95
C GLU A 417 3.09 -15.17 18.27
N GLU A 418 4.14 -15.82 17.78
CA GLU A 418 5.23 -15.24 17.03
C GLU A 418 5.49 -16.01 15.73
N ILE A 419 5.72 -15.26 14.64
CA ILE A 419 6.20 -15.84 13.37
C ILE A 419 7.65 -15.39 13.18
N VAL A 420 8.57 -16.35 13.19
CA VAL A 420 9.99 -16.12 12.99
C VAL A 420 10.30 -16.17 11.50
N LEU A 421 10.85 -15.08 10.97
CA LEU A 421 11.14 -14.91 9.55
C LEU A 421 12.64 -14.73 9.33
N GLN A 422 13.14 -15.27 8.22
CA GLN A 422 14.45 -14.91 7.68
C GLN A 422 14.26 -14.04 6.44
N ILE A 423 14.94 -12.89 6.38
CA ILE A 423 14.90 -12.01 5.21
C ILE A 423 15.60 -12.70 4.04
N ALA A 424 14.84 -12.97 2.99
CA ALA A 424 15.30 -13.70 1.80
C ALA A 424 15.83 -12.75 0.72
N TYR A 425 15.18 -11.59 0.54
CA TYR A 425 15.66 -10.55 -0.37
C TYR A 425 15.22 -9.17 0.10
N THR A 426 16.07 -8.19 -0.23
CA THR A 426 15.79 -6.77 -0.11
C THR A 426 16.17 -6.16 -1.45
N GLY A 427 15.32 -5.30 -2.04
CA GLY A 427 15.61 -4.70 -3.36
C GLY A 427 16.92 -3.87 -3.44
N VAL A 428 17.57 -3.64 -2.30
CA VAL A 428 18.85 -2.95 -2.08
C VAL A 428 19.64 -3.70 -0.99
N THR A 429 20.88 -3.32 -0.70
CA THR A 429 21.71 -3.97 0.35
C THR A 429 21.01 -4.03 1.72
N THR A 430 20.26 -2.99 2.09
CA THR A 430 19.51 -2.89 3.35
C THR A 430 18.18 -2.17 3.10
N ALA A 431 17.06 -2.78 3.49
CA ALA A 431 15.74 -2.18 3.40
C ALA A 431 15.30 -1.50 4.71
N LYS A 432 14.39 -0.53 4.60
CA LYS A 432 13.84 0.22 5.74
C LYS A 432 12.36 -0.08 5.91
N LEU A 433 12.03 -0.98 6.85
CA LEU A 433 10.66 -1.28 7.20
C LEU A 433 10.10 -0.16 8.10
N ARG A 434 9.00 0.45 7.65
CA ARG A 434 8.31 1.55 8.32
C ARG A 434 7.04 1.04 9.01
N PRO A 435 6.41 1.81 9.92
CA PRO A 435 5.10 1.44 10.44
C PRO A 435 4.04 1.41 9.33
N GLU A 436 2.95 0.70 9.58
CA GLU A 436 1.74 0.63 8.74
C GLU A 436 1.98 0.17 7.29
N LYS A 437 3.05 -0.57 7.03
CA LYS A 437 3.38 -1.12 5.72
C LYS A 437 2.59 -2.37 5.44
N GLY A 438 2.14 -2.52 4.20
CA GLY A 438 1.41 -3.70 3.74
C GLY A 438 2.25 -4.96 3.91
N ILE A 439 1.61 -6.01 4.42
CA ILE A 439 2.13 -7.38 4.46
C ILE A 439 1.37 -8.19 3.41
N ASN A 440 2.00 -9.15 2.76
CA ASN A 440 1.35 -10.06 1.81
C ASN A 440 1.87 -11.49 2.01
N LEU A 441 0.95 -12.46 2.12
CA LEU A 441 1.25 -13.88 2.28
C LEU A 441 0.74 -14.64 1.03
N PRO A 442 1.50 -14.66 -0.08
CA PRO A 442 1.05 -15.29 -1.33
C PRO A 442 0.82 -16.79 -1.23
N ASP A 443 1.53 -17.47 -0.34
CA ASP A 443 1.47 -18.94 -0.19
C ASP A 443 0.51 -19.40 0.91
N THR A 444 0.06 -18.49 1.77
CA THR A 444 -0.73 -18.82 2.97
C THR A 444 -2.23 -18.72 2.66
N GLU A 445 -2.95 -19.83 2.86
CA GLU A 445 -4.40 -19.85 2.78
C GLU A 445 -5.04 -19.23 4.05
N LEU A 446 -5.47 -17.97 3.93
CA LEU A 446 -6.11 -17.24 5.01
C LEU A 446 -7.61 -17.56 5.05
N SER A 447 -8.03 -18.32 6.05
CA SER A 447 -9.45 -18.60 6.31
C SER A 447 -10.09 -17.43 7.05
N MET A 448 -10.41 -16.36 6.33
CA MET A 448 -11.00 -15.15 6.91
C MET A 448 -12.13 -14.58 6.08
N SER A 449 -13.03 -13.85 6.75
CA SER A 449 -14.08 -13.09 6.06
C SER A 449 -13.45 -11.97 5.23
N ALA A 450 -13.96 -11.78 4.01
CA ALA A 450 -13.61 -10.63 3.17
C ALA A 450 -14.14 -9.30 3.74
N LEU A 451 -15.18 -9.36 4.58
CA LEU A 451 -15.76 -8.22 5.28
C LEU A 451 -15.42 -8.28 6.77
N THR A 452 -14.84 -7.20 7.28
CA THR A 452 -14.58 -7.02 8.72
C THR A 452 -15.81 -6.47 9.43
N GLU A 453 -15.81 -6.49 10.77
CA GLU A 453 -16.86 -5.82 11.57
C GLU A 453 -16.96 -4.32 11.25
N LYS A 454 -15.81 -3.66 11.04
CA LYS A 454 -15.76 -2.28 10.58
C LYS A 454 -16.40 -2.13 9.21
N ASP A 455 -16.11 -3.01 8.26
CA ASP A 455 -16.70 -2.92 6.91
C ASP A 455 -18.23 -3.08 6.95
N LEU A 456 -18.75 -3.97 7.81
CA LEU A 456 -20.20 -4.12 8.01
C LEU A 456 -20.82 -2.85 8.58
N HIS A 457 -20.16 -2.22 9.56
CA HIS A 457 -20.61 -0.94 10.12
C HIS A 457 -20.56 0.18 9.09
N ASP A 458 -19.45 0.34 8.37
CA ASP A 458 -19.30 1.32 7.29
C ASP A 458 -20.39 1.12 6.22
N LEU A 459 -20.72 -0.14 5.88
CA LEU A 459 -21.73 -0.46 4.88
C LEU A 459 -23.14 -0.01 5.28
N GLU A 460 -23.53 -0.10 6.55
CA GLU A 460 -24.82 0.39 7.07
C GLU A 460 -25.02 1.89 6.85
N PHE A 461 -23.92 2.64 6.87
CA PHE A 461 -23.89 4.05 6.52
C PHE A 461 -23.88 4.24 5.00
N LEU A 462 -22.91 3.64 4.30
CA LEU A 462 -22.62 3.88 2.90
C LEU A 462 -23.74 3.46 1.96
N VAL A 463 -24.50 2.39 2.26
CA VAL A 463 -25.57 1.87 1.40
C VAL A 463 -26.66 2.90 1.08
N LYS A 464 -26.79 3.95 1.90
CA LYS A 464 -27.75 5.05 1.70
C LYS A 464 -27.24 6.12 0.71
N HIS A 465 -25.95 6.10 0.40
CA HIS A 465 -25.24 7.17 -0.29
C HIS A 465 -24.54 6.71 -1.58
N VAL A 466 -24.14 5.44 -1.67
CA VAL A 466 -23.53 4.84 -2.86
C VAL A 466 -24.56 4.57 -3.95
N ASP A 467 -24.07 4.52 -5.19
CA ASP A 467 -24.86 4.29 -6.41
C ASP A 467 -24.72 2.88 -6.98
#